data_AF-A0A3E0R3E7-F1
#
_entry.id   AF-A0A3E0R3E7-F1
#
_cell.length_a   1.000
_cell.length_b   1.000
_cell.length_c   1.000
_cell.angle_alpha   90.00
_cell.angle_beta   90.00
_cell.angle_gamma   90.00
#
_symmetry.space_group_name_H-M   'P 1'
#
loop_
_entity.id
_entity.type
_entity.pdbx_description
1 polymer ?
#
loop_
_entity_poly.entity_id
_entity_poly.type
_entity_poly.pdbx_seq_one_letter_code
_entity_poly.pdbx_strand_id
1 'polypeptide(L)'
;MGFKFPNSLLHQVNECSNGGFILFNFDDEKNPQIYTNFDDSMSALALQNYVDICSKTFQNVNYQIAISEALPNSGEDEQSS
;
A
#
# COMPACT_ATOMS: atom_id res chain seq x y z
N MET A 1 -1.05 -10.56 -23.06
CA MET A 1 -2.05 -9.59 -22.56
C MET A 1 -2.17 -9.84 -21.08
N GLY A 2 -1.61 -8.97 -20.24
CA GLY A 2 -1.64 -9.16 -18.78
C GLY A 2 -3.03 -8.90 -18.19
N PHE A 3 -3.25 -9.37 -16.96
CA PHE A 3 -4.43 -9.07 -16.18
C PHE A 3 -4.70 -7.56 -16.12
N LYS A 4 -5.94 -7.17 -16.45
CA LYS A 4 -6.46 -5.82 -16.28
C LYS A 4 -7.76 -5.91 -15.48
N PHE A 5 -7.94 -4.99 -14.52
CA PHE A 5 -9.18 -4.91 -13.79
C PHE A 5 -10.35 -4.66 -14.76
N PRO A 6 -11.43 -5.46 -14.71
CA PRO A 6 -12.61 -5.21 -15.53
C PRO A 6 -13.22 -3.84 -15.18
N ASN A 7 -13.64 -3.08 -16.19
CA ASN A 7 -14.27 -1.77 -15.99
C ASN A 7 -15.51 -1.84 -15.08
N SER A 8 -16.28 -2.93 -15.15
CA SER A 8 -17.43 -3.15 -14.27
C SER A 8 -17.04 -3.22 -12.80
N LEU A 9 -15.91 -3.86 -12.48
CA LEU A 9 -15.40 -3.95 -11.12
C LEU A 9 -14.89 -2.60 -10.64
N LEU A 10 -14.16 -1.85 -11.49
CA LEU A 10 -13.72 -0.49 -11.16
C LEU A 10 -14.91 0.45 -10.89
N HIS A 11 -16.00 0.28 -11.64
CA HIS A 11 -17.23 1.04 -11.41
C HIS A 11 -17.86 0.72 -10.05
N GLN A 12 -17.95 -0.56 -9.69
CA GLN A 12 -18.44 -0.98 -8.37
C GLN A 12 -17.55 -0.45 -7.23
N VAL A 13 -16.23 -0.48 -7.40
CA VAL A 13 -15.30 0.12 -6.43
C VAL A 13 -15.59 1.61 -6.28
N ASN A 14 -15.85 2.33 -7.37
CA ASN A 14 -16.20 3.74 -7.30
C ASN A 14 -17.50 3.98 -6.51
N GLU A 15 -18.55 3.22 -6.80
CA GLU A 15 -19.83 3.31 -6.09
C GLU A 15 -19.68 3.04 -4.60
N CYS A 16 -18.93 2.00 -4.22
CA CYS A 16 -18.65 1.66 -2.83
C CYS A 16 -17.75 2.68 -2.12
N SER A 17 -16.98 3.47 -2.87
CA SER A 17 -16.04 4.44 -2.34
C SER A 17 -16.59 5.87 -2.37
N ASN A 18 -17.90 6.03 -2.63
CA ASN A 18 -18.57 7.34 -2.72
C ASN A 18 -17.85 8.32 -3.67
N GLY A 19 -17.41 7.82 -4.83
CA GLY A 19 -16.80 8.64 -5.87
C GLY A 19 -15.29 8.86 -5.75
N GLY A 20 -14.60 8.26 -4.77
CA GLY A 20 -13.16 8.48 -4.57
C GLY A 20 -12.38 7.23 -4.18
N PHE A 21 -11.46 6.76 -5.03
CA PHE A 21 -10.57 5.65 -4.70
C PHE A 21 -9.19 5.73 -5.39
N ILE A 22 -8.22 5.04 -4.79
CA ILE A 22 -6.91 4.73 -5.38
C ILE A 22 -6.67 3.24 -5.14
N LEU A 23 -6.47 2.47 -6.21
CA LEU A 23 -6.20 1.04 -6.18
C LEU A 23 -4.79 0.79 -6.73
N PHE A 24 -3.91 0.29 -5.86
CA PHE A 24 -2.57 -0.18 -6.22
C PHE A 24 -2.61 -1.68 -6.45
N ASN A 25 -2.09 -2.14 -7.59
CA ASN A 25 -1.94 -3.56 -7.88
C ASN A 25 -0.69 -3.82 -8.72
N PHE A 26 -0.49 -5.10 -9.05
CA PHE A 26 0.52 -5.54 -10.00
C PHE A 26 -0.15 -6.32 -11.12
N ASP A 27 0.46 -6.33 -12.30
CA ASP A 27 0.11 -7.26 -13.36
C ASP A 27 0.82 -8.61 -13.21
N ASP A 28 0.63 -9.49 -14.20
CA ASP A 28 1.21 -10.83 -14.23
C ASP A 28 2.74 -10.82 -14.28
N GLU A 29 3.35 -9.72 -14.71
CA GLU A 29 4.79 -9.50 -14.78
C GLU A 29 5.34 -8.75 -13.55
N LYS A 30 4.50 -8.53 -12.53
CA LYS A 30 4.83 -7.75 -11.33
C LYS A 30 5.10 -6.26 -11.61
N ASN A 31 4.67 -5.74 -12.76
CA ASN A 31 4.72 -4.30 -12.99
C ASN A 31 3.61 -3.60 -12.18
N PRO A 32 3.90 -2.46 -11.54
CA PRO A 32 2.91 -1.72 -10.78
C PRO A 32 1.85 -1.12 -11.70
N GLN A 33 0.60 -1.20 -11.26
CA GLN A 33 -0.55 -0.59 -11.90
C GLN A 33 -1.32 0.23 -10.86
N ILE A 34 -1.88 1.35 -11.31
CA ILE A 34 -2.66 2.26 -10.47
C ILE A 34 -3.95 2.61 -11.20
N TYR A 35 -5.08 2.41 -10.52
CA TYR A 35 -6.39 2.87 -10.95
C TYR A 35 -6.90 3.90 -9.94
N THR A 36 -7.39 5.04 -10.43
CA THR A 36 -7.90 6.12 -9.57
C THR A 36 -9.21 6.67 -10.09
N ASN A 37 -10.10 7.06 -9.19
CA ASN A 37 -11.23 7.93 -9.49
C ASN A 37 -11.43 8.98 -8.39
N PHE A 38 -11.92 10.15 -8.77
CA PHE A 38 -12.31 11.22 -7.86
C PHE A 38 -13.36 12.09 -8.55
N ASP A 39 -14.58 12.07 -8.04
CA ASP A 39 -15.71 12.81 -8.63
C ASP A 39 -15.62 14.31 -8.34
N ASP A 40 -14.87 14.72 -7.31
CA ASP A 40 -14.69 16.11 -6.91
C ASP A 40 -13.28 16.43 -6.36
N SER A 41 -12.93 17.71 -6.38
CA SER A 41 -11.61 18.20 -5.97
C SER A 41 -11.31 17.99 -4.48
N MET A 42 -12.33 17.96 -3.62
CA MET A 42 -12.16 17.74 -2.18
C MET A 42 -11.80 16.28 -1.91
N SER A 43 -12.48 15.34 -2.57
CA SER A 43 -12.16 13.91 -2.54
C SER A 43 -10.74 13.63 -3.06
N ALA A 44 -10.33 14.29 -4.15
CA ALA A 44 -8.98 14.18 -4.68
C ALA A 44 -7.91 14.65 -3.67
N LEU A 45 -8.13 15.82 -3.03
CA LEU A 45 -7.22 16.36 -2.03
C LEU A 45 -7.17 15.48 -0.77
N ALA A 46 -8.31 14.97 -0.31
CA ALA A 46 -8.36 14.07 0.84
C ALA A 46 -7.55 12.80 0.56
N LEU A 47 -7.79 12.14 -0.58
CA LEU A 47 -7.04 10.94 -0.99
C LEU A 47 -5.54 11.18 -1.09
N GLN A 48 -5.12 12.32 -1.66
CA GLN A 48 -3.71 12.68 -1.71
C GLN A 48 -3.08 12.75 -0.31
N ASN A 49 -3.76 13.41 0.65
CA ASN A 49 -3.27 13.52 2.02
C ASN A 49 -3.21 12.15 2.72
N TYR A 50 -4.23 11.29 2.52
CA TYR A 50 -4.20 9.95 3.08
C TYR A 50 -3.06 9.10 2.53
N VAL A 51 -2.79 9.17 1.22
CA VAL A 51 -1.66 8.45 0.60
C VAL A 51 -0.32 8.92 1.17
N ASP A 52 -0.13 10.23 1.36
CA ASP A 52 1.09 10.77 1.96
C ASP A 52 1.31 10.26 3.40
N ILE A 53 0.24 10.24 4.20
CA ILE A 53 0.27 9.68 5.56
C ILE A 53 0.61 8.18 5.54
N CYS A 54 -0.03 7.40 4.67
CA CYS A 54 0.23 5.97 4.52
C CYS A 54 1.68 5.71 4.10
N SER A 55 2.19 6.46 3.13
CA SER A 55 3.57 6.34 2.64
C SER A 55 4.58 6.55 3.75
N LYS A 56 4.45 7.63 4.53
CA LYS A 56 5.31 7.89 5.71
C LYS A 56 5.20 6.79 6.77
N THR A 57 4.00 6.28 6.99
CA THR A 57 3.76 5.18 7.94
C THR A 57 4.46 3.91 7.48
N PHE A 58 4.34 3.53 6.21
CA PHE A 58 4.99 2.34 5.66
C PHE A 58 6.51 2.46 5.66
N GLN A 59 7.06 3.65 5.40
CA GLN A 59 8.50 3.89 5.55
C GLN A 59 8.99 3.60 6.97
N ASN A 60 8.26 4.05 8.00
CA ASN A 60 8.61 3.77 9.39
C ASN A 60 8.53 2.27 9.69
N VAL A 61 7.45 1.60 9.28
CA VAL A 61 7.30 0.15 9.47
C VAL A 61 8.45 -0.62 8.82
N ASN A 62 8.77 -0.31 7.56
CA ASN A 62 9.87 -0.96 6.85
C ASN A 62 11.22 -0.71 7.52
N TYR A 63 11.44 0.49 8.08
CA TYR A 63 12.64 0.81 8.84
C TYR A 63 12.74 -0.02 10.13
N GLN A 64 11.63 -0.19 10.86
CA GLN A 64 11.61 -1.05 12.04
C GLN A 64 11.90 -2.51 11.70
N ILE A 65 11.31 -3.04 10.63
CA ILE A 65 11.57 -4.39 10.13
C ILE A 65 13.06 -4.56 9.82
N ALA A 66 13.64 -3.62 9.06
CA ALA A 66 15.05 -3.66 8.71
C ALA A 66 15.98 -3.61 9.94
N ILE A 67 15.63 -2.83 10.98
CA ILE A 67 16.38 -2.82 12.25
C ILE A 67 16.27 -4.16 12.98
N SER A 68 15.05 -4.70 13.10
CA SER A 68 14.83 -5.98 13.77
C SER A 68 15.56 -7.14 13.08
N GLU A 69 15.66 -7.12 11.76
CA GLU A 69 16.42 -8.11 10.99
C GLU A 69 17.94 -7.90 11.08
N ALA A 70 18.40 -6.66 11.23
CA ALA A 70 19.82 -6.32 11.31
C ALA A 70 20.44 -6.54 12.70
N LEU A 71 19.62 -6.62 13.76
CA LEU A 71 20.08 -6.97 15.10
C LEU A 71 20.15 -8.50 15.23
N PRO A 72 21.35 -9.11 15.32
CA PRO A 72 21.45 -10.52 15.62
C PRO A 72 20.82 -10.78 17.01
N ASN A 73 20.17 -11.93 17.18
CA ASN A 73 19.70 -12.41 18.49
C ASN A 73 20.89 -12.49 19.47
N SER A 74 21.23 -11.38 20.12
CA SER A 74 22.25 -11.28 21.15
C SER A 74 21.64 -11.65 22.50
N GLY A 75 21.28 -12.93 22.64
CA GLY A 75 20.77 -13.44 23.90
C GLY A 75 20.29 -14.88 23.78
N GLU A 76 21.22 -15.83 23.86
CA GLU A 76 21.08 -17.16 24.47
C GLU A 76 22.37 -17.95 24.18
N ASP A 77 23.46 -17.64 24.90
CA ASP A 77 24.66 -18.50 25.02
C ASP A 77 25.55 -18.01 26.20
N GLU A 78 24.97 -17.83 27.39
CA GLU A 78 25.74 -17.73 28.65
C GLU A 78 25.01 -18.50 29.77
N GLN A 79 25.02 -19.83 29.67
CA GLN A 79 25.02 -20.72 30.83
C GLN A 79 25.25 -22.16 30.38
N SER A 80 26.51 -22.60 30.43
CA SER A 80 26.85 -24.01 30.61
C SER A 80 28.21 -24.09 31.31
N SER A 81 28.08 -24.32 32.62
CA SER A 81 28.95 -24.95 33.62
C SER A 81 30.44 -25.16 33.35
#